data_AF-D4M2U1-F1
#
_entry.id   AF-D4M2U1-F1
#
_cell.length_a   1.000
_cell.length_b   1.000
_cell.length_c   1.000
_cell.angle_alpha   90.00
_cell.angle_beta   90.00
_cell.angle_gamma   90.00
#
_symmetry.space_group_name_H-M   'P 1'
#
loop_
_entity.id
_entity.type
_entity.pdbx_description
1 polymer ?
#
loop_
_entity_poly.entity_id
_entity_poly.type
_entity_poly.pdbx_seq_one_letter_code
_entity_poly.pdbx_strand_id
1 'polypeptide(L)' 'MEFWIFMLIMDLLLPFTMIGFGRYFMKKAPKEINSVFGYRTSMSMKNKDTWEFAHKYCGKV' A
#
# COMPACT_ATOMS: atom_id res chain seq x y z
N MET A 1 -23.88 1.68 26.71
CA MET A 1 -22.84 0.69 26.38
C MET A 1 -22.60 0.58 24.88
N GLU A 2 -23.65 0.50 24.06
CA GLU A 2 -23.54 0.41 22.59
C GLU A 2 -22.77 1.57 21.94
N PHE A 3 -23.00 2.81 22.39
CA PHE A 3 -22.26 3.98 21.90
C PHE A 3 -20.74 3.86 22.07
N TRP A 4 -20.29 3.38 23.23
CA TRP A 4 -18.87 3.21 23.52
C TRP A 4 -18.23 2.10 22.68
N ILE A 5 -18.97 1.02 22.43
CA ILE A 5 -18.53 -0.06 21.54
C ILE A 5 -18.44 0.45 20.09
N PHE A 6 -19.42 1.23 19.64
CA PHE A 6 -19.39 1.86 18.31
C PHE A 6 -18.17 2.78 18.14
N MET A 7 -17.93 3.68 19.10
CA MET A 7 -16.77 4.57 19.09
C MET A 7 -15.46 3.78 19.04
N LEU A 8 -15.32 2.73 19.85
CA LEU A 8 -14.15 1.86 19.85
C LEU A 8 -13.89 1.24 18.47
N ILE A 9 -14.94 0.76 17.79
CA ILE A 9 -14.80 0.20 16.43
C ILE A 9 -14.35 1.28 15.45
N MET A 10 -14.93 2.48 15.53
CA MET A 10 -14.56 3.60 14.65
C MET A 10 -13.12 4.04 14.85
N ASP A 11 -12.67 4.15 16.10
CA ASP A 11 -11.30 4.54 16.44
C ASP A 11 -10.27 3.51 15.95
N LEU A 12 -10.65 2.23 15.91
CA LEU A 12 -9.78 1.14 15.48
C LEU A 12 -9.74 0.97 13.95
N LEU A 13 -10.68 1.52 13.18
CA LEU A 13 -10.68 1.39 11.71
C LEU A 13 -9.40 1.94 11.08
N LEU A 14 -8.93 3.11 11.51
CA LEU A 14 -7.71 3.73 11.00
C LEU A 14 -6.45 2.87 11.26
N PRO A 15 -6.13 2.45 12.49
CA PRO A 15 -4.95 1.62 12.72
C PRO A 15 -5.07 0.25 12.05
N PHE A 16 -6.25 -0.38 11.99
CA PHE A 16 -6.41 -1.65 11.29
C PHE A 16 -6.19 -1.52 9.79
N THR A 17 -6.71 -0.47 9.15
CA THR A 17 -6.47 -0.22 7.72
C THR A 17 -4.99 0.06 7.45
N MET A 18 -4.33 0.88 8.27
CA MET A 18 -2.89 1.13 8.16
C MET A 18 -2.04 -0.13 8.32
N ILE A 19 -2.37 -1.01 9.26
CA ILE A 19 -1.71 -2.30 9.44
C ILE A 19 -1.95 -3.21 8.23
N GLY A 20 -3.19 -3.26 7.71
CA GLY A 20 -3.55 -4.04 6.53
C GLY A 20 -2.79 -3.60 5.29
N PHE A 21 -2.82 -2.30 4.99
CA PHE A 21 -2.07 -1.72 3.87
C PHE A 21 -0.56 -1.88 4.06
N GLY A 22 -0.02 -1.62 5.26
CA GLY A 22 1.40 -1.80 5.56
C GLY A 22 1.87 -3.25 5.32
N ARG A 23 1.10 -4.25 5.78
CA ARG A 23 1.41 -5.66 5.52
C ARG A 23 1.30 -6.03 4.04
N TYR A 24 0.31 -5.48 3.34
CA TYR A 24 0.15 -5.70 1.90
C TYR A 24 1.35 -5.17 1.12
N PHE A 25 1.76 -3.92 1.38
CA PHE A 25 2.91 -3.29 0.71
C PHE A 25 4.25 -3.92 1.10
N MET A 26 4.42 -4.43 2.33
CA MET A 26 5.64 -5.15 2.73
C MET A 26 5.83 -6.47 1.98
N LYS A 27 4.77 -7.21 1.69
CA LYS A 27 4.88 -8.55 1.09
C LYS A 27 4.99 -8.53 -0.43
N LYS A 28 4.44 -7.52 -1.10
CA LYS A 28 4.46 -7.43 -2.57
C LYS A 28 4.28 -5.98 -3.01
N ALA A 29 5.18 -5.53 -3.90
CA ALA A 29 4.88 -4.42 -4.77
C ALA A 29 3.57 -4.72 -5.53
N PRO A 30 2.75 -3.70 -5.86
CA PRO A 30 1.52 -3.91 -6.62
C PRO A 30 1.87 -4.69 -7.89
N LYS A 31 1.25 -5.86 -8.11
CA LYS A 31 1.56 -6.76 -9.24
C LYS A 31 1.26 -6.14 -10.60
N GLU A 32 0.39 -5.14 -10.63
CA GLU A 32 -0.04 -4.46 -11.83
C GLU A 32 0.38 -3.00 -11.78
N ILE A 33 0.86 -2.50 -12.93
CA ILE A 33 1.13 -1.08 -13.14
C ILE A 33 -0.20 -0.37 -12.99
N ASN A 34 -0.30 0.46 -11.96
CA ASN A 34 -1.51 1.20 -11.68
C ASN A 34 -1.16 2.65 -11.30
N SER A 35 -2.10 3.57 -11.50
CA SER A 35 -1.92 4.99 -11.21
C SER A 35 -2.21 5.36 -9.76
N VAL A 36 -2.72 4.42 -8.96
CA VAL A 36 -3.24 4.66 -7.61
C VAL A 36 -2.14 4.44 -6.54
N PHE A 37 -1.37 3.37 -6.70
CA PHE A 37 -0.39 2.84 -5.74
C PHE A 37 0.94 2.49 -6.44
N GLY A 38 2.07 2.91 -5.84
CA GLY A 38 3.42 2.66 -6.36
C GLY A 38 4.08 3.88 -7.01
N TYR A 39 5.21 3.68 -7.69
CA TYR A 39 5.98 4.75 -8.34
C TYR A 39 5.34 5.17 -9.67
N ARG A 40 4.84 6.41 -9.73
CA ARG A 40 3.98 6.92 -10.83
C ARG A 40 4.73 7.66 -11.95
N THR A 41 6.04 7.53 -12.03
CA THR A 41 6.79 8.20 -13.09
C THR A 41 6.55 7.50 -14.43
N SER A 42 6.54 8.25 -15.53
CA SER A 42 6.39 7.68 -16.89
C SER A 42 7.45 6.61 -17.18
N MET A 43 8.64 6.72 -16.58
CA MET A 43 9.72 5.74 -16.71
C MET A 43 9.49 4.48 -15.87
N SER A 44 9.01 4.60 -14.63
CA SER A 44 8.72 3.43 -13.77
C SER A 44 7.49 2.64 -14.22
N MET A 45 6.55 3.27 -14.92
CA MET A 45 5.34 2.64 -15.46
C MET A 45 5.48 2.15 -16.91
N LYS A 46 6.68 2.24 -17.51
CA LYS A 46 6.89 1.98 -18.94
C LYS A 46 6.64 0.51 -19.32
N ASN A 47 7.06 -0.43 -18.49
CA ASN A 47 6.77 -1.86 -18.62
C ASN A 47 6.86 -2.56 -17.24
N LYS A 48 6.50 -3.86 -17.19
CA LYS A 48 6.54 -4.64 -15.94
C LYS A 48 7.94 -4.72 -15.34
N ASP A 49 8.98 -4.82 -16.16
CA ASP A 49 10.37 -4.92 -15.70
C ASP A 49 10.84 -3.62 -15.01
N THR A 50 10.52 -2.46 -15.59
CA THR A 50 10.82 -1.15 -14.99
C THR A 50 10.03 -0.91 -13.72
N TRP A 51 8.81 -1.44 -13.66
CA TRP A 51 7.94 -1.35 -12.49
C TRP A 51 8.50 -2.17 -11.32
N GLU A 52 8.89 -3.42 -11.58
CA GLU A 52 9.54 -4.28 -10.59
C GLU A 52 10.90 -3.73 -10.16
N PHE A 53 11.71 -3.22 -11.10
CA PHE A 53 12.99 -2.59 -10.80
C PHE A 53 12.85 -1.41 -9.86
N ALA A 54 11.94 -0.47 -10.15
CA ALA A 54 11.73 0.72 -9.31
C ALA A 54 11.27 0.35 -7.90
N HIS A 55 10.33 -0.58 -7.77
CA HIS A 55 9.85 -1.03 -6.46
C HIS A 55 10.92 -1.79 -5.68
N LYS A 56 11.71 -2.64 -6.33
CA LYS A 56 12.81 -3.36 -5.70
C LYS A 56 13.94 -2.43 -5.30
N TYR A 57 14.29 -1.44 -6.13
CA TYR A 57 15.35 -0.48 -5.83
C TYR A 57 14.97 0.42 -4.66
N CYS A 58 13.80 1.07 -4.71
CA CYS A 58 13.39 1.98 -3.66
C CYS A 58 12.98 1.28 -2.35
N GLY A 59 12.50 0.03 -2.40
CA GLY A 59 12.27 -0.78 -1.20
C GLY A 59 13.53 -1.36 -0.55
N LYS A 60 14.70 -1.20 -1.20
CA LYS A 60 16.01 -1.62 -0.68
C LYS A 60 16.76 -0.49 0.03
N VAL A 61 16.26 0.75 -0.07
CA VAL A 61 16.79 1.94 0.60
C VAL A 61 16.17 2.05 1.99
#